data_AF-J9GGY2-F1
#
_entry.id   AF-J9GGY2-F1
#
_cell.length_a   1.000
_cell.length_b   1.000
_cell.length_c   1.000
_cell.angle_alpha   90.00
_cell.angle_beta   90.00
_cell.angle_gamma   90.00
#
_symmetry.space_group_name_H-M   'P 1'
#
loop_
_entity.id
_entity.type
_entity.pdbx_description
1 polymer ?
#
loop_
_entity_poly.entity_id
_entity_poly.type
_entity_poly.pdbx_seq_one_letter_code
_entity_poly.pdbx_strand_id
1 'polypeptide(L)' 'MKPGDVVGVREKAKSLEVIEAALAGFNHSKYPWLEWDENSKSGKFLHKPDRADIPENIKEQLIVELYSKQ' A
#
# COMPACT_ATOMS: atom_id res chain seq x y z
N MET A 1 -8.99 4.09 -6.64
CA MET A 1 -7.76 4.09 -7.43
C MET A 1 -7.87 3.09 -8.54
N LYS A 2 -7.45 3.48 -9.73
CA LYS A 2 -7.36 2.63 -10.92
C LYS A 2 -5.90 2.25 -11.13
N PRO A 3 -5.61 1.04 -11.65
CA PRO A 3 -4.27 0.68 -12.10
C PRO A 3 -3.67 1.79 -12.98
N GLY A 4 -2.48 2.25 -12.64
CA GLY A 4 -1.77 3.37 -13.26
C GLY A 4 -1.82 4.69 -12.49
N ASP A 5 -2.68 4.81 -11.47
CA ASP A 5 -2.76 6.04 -10.67
C ASP A 5 -1.44 6.28 -9.89
N VAL A 6 -0.97 7.53 -9.90
CA VAL A 6 0.20 7.99 -9.14
C VAL A 6 -0.29 8.83 -7.96
N VAL A 7 0.11 8.43 -6.75
CA VAL A 7 -0.19 9.14 -5.51
C VAL A 7 1.11 9.67 -4.95
N GLY A 8 1.20 10.98 -4.75
CA GLY A 8 2.40 11.63 -4.23
C GLY A 8 2.11 12.57 -3.08
N VAL A 9 3.14 12.82 -2.28
CA VAL A 9 3.10 13.86 -1.25
C VAL A 9 3.16 15.22 -1.93
N ARG A 10 2.21 16.10 -1.59
CA ARG A 10 2.20 17.48 -2.09
C ARG A 10 3.48 18.21 -1.67
N GLU A 11 4.08 19.01 -2.56
CA GLU A 11 5.35 19.73 -2.33
C GLU A 11 5.46 20.41 -0.95
N LYS A 12 4.43 21.16 -0.53
CA LYS A 12 4.41 21.85 0.77
C LYS A 12 4.46 20.94 1.99
N ALA A 13 4.06 19.68 1.82
CA ALA A 13 4.00 18.68 2.86
C ALA A 13 5.24 17.76 2.86
N LYS A 14 6.07 17.79 1.82
CA LYS A 14 7.24 16.91 1.70
C LYS A 14 8.27 17.10 2.82
N SER A 15 8.33 18.29 3.41
CA SER A 15 9.25 18.63 4.51
C SER A 15 8.62 18.46 5.90
N LEU A 16 7.41 17.89 6.01
CA LEU A 16 6.80 17.61 7.30
C LEU A 16 7.48 16.39 7.91
N GLU A 17 8.03 16.53 9.12
CA GLU A 17 8.63 15.41 9.88
C GLU A 17 7.68 14.23 10.02
N VAL A 18 6.37 14.49 10.17
CA VAL A 18 5.34 13.44 10.26
C VAL A 18 5.36 12.53 9.04
N ILE A 19 5.56 13.09 7.84
CA ILE A 19 5.60 12.31 6.61
C ILE A 19 6.94 11.57 6.48
N GLU A 20 8.04 12.21 6.86
CA GLU A 20 9.36 11.56 6.84
C GLU A 20 9.43 10.39 7.82
N ALA A 21 8.93 10.56 9.03
CA ALA A 21 8.85 9.50 10.03
C ALA A 21 7.91 8.36 9.60
N ALA A 22 6.80 8.67 8.91
CA ALA A 22 5.87 7.65 8.42
C ALA A 22 6.44 6.84 7.24
N LEU A 23 7.29 7.45 6.41
CA LEU A 23 7.97 6.78 5.30
C LEU A 23 9.24 6.04 5.76
N ALA A 24 9.88 6.52 6.84
CA ALA A 24 11.05 5.89 7.42
C ALA A 24 10.71 4.50 7.99
N GLY A 25 11.42 3.48 7.51
CA GLY A 25 11.25 2.09 7.98
C GLY A 25 10.17 1.29 7.26
N PHE A 26 9.50 1.86 6.24
CA PHE A 26 8.56 1.11 5.42
C PHE A 26 9.29 0.35 4.30
N ASN A 27 9.07 -0.97 4.24
CA ASN A 27 9.62 -1.80 3.17
C ASN A 27 8.71 -1.74 1.93
N HIS A 28 8.99 -0.78 1.05
CA HIS A 28 8.20 -0.55 -0.17
C HIS A 28 8.22 -1.75 -1.14
N SER A 29 9.29 -2.56 -1.14
CA SER A 29 9.40 -3.74 -2.02
C SER A 29 8.62 -4.96 -1.53
N LYS A 30 7.93 -4.86 -0.39
CA LYS A 30 7.04 -5.91 0.14
C LYS A 30 5.78 -6.10 -0.72
N TYR A 31 5.38 -5.10 -1.51
CA TYR A 31 4.10 -5.08 -2.20
C TYR A 31 4.30 -4.96 -3.73
N PRO A 32 4.24 -6.07 -4.49
CA PRO A 32 4.54 -6.07 -5.93
C PRO A 32 3.52 -5.29 -6.79
N TRP A 33 2.37 -4.92 -6.23
CA TRP A 33 1.36 -4.08 -6.88
C TRP A 33 1.57 -2.58 -6.69
N LEU A 34 2.59 -2.19 -5.93
CA LEU A 34 2.90 -0.80 -5.63
C LEU A 34 4.36 -0.52 -5.96
N GLU A 35 4.60 0.49 -6.77
CA GLU A 35 5.94 1.00 -7.04
C GLU A 35 6.13 2.27 -6.21
N TRP A 36 7.29 2.43 -5.57
CA TRP A 36 7.60 3.60 -4.76
C TRP A 36 8.86 4.29 -5.26
N ASP A 37 8.78 5.60 -5.44
CA ASP A 37 9.91 6.47 -5.74
C ASP A 37 10.16 7.43 -4.56
N GLU A 38 11.27 7.19 -3.87
CA GLU A 38 11.69 7.95 -2.71
C GLU A 38 12.12 9.39 -3.07
N ASN A 39 12.64 9.61 -4.29
CA ASN A 39 13.07 10.94 -4.73
C ASN A 39 11.88 11.89 -4.89
N SER A 40 10.80 11.40 -5.52
CA SER A 40 9.58 12.16 -5.71
C SER A 40 8.62 12.09 -4.51
N LYS A 41 8.89 11.22 -3.53
CA LYS A 41 7.97 10.82 -2.45
C LYS A 41 6.60 10.47 -3.03
N SER A 42 6.61 9.63 -4.08
CA SER A 42 5.42 9.22 -4.81
C SER A 42 5.36 7.71 -5.00
N GLY A 43 4.15 7.17 -4.95
CA GLY A 43 3.86 5.77 -5.23
C GLY A 43 2.95 5.63 -6.43
N LYS A 44 3.18 4.61 -7.23
CA LYS A 44 2.33 4.25 -8.37
C LYS A 44 1.61 2.95 -8.07
N PHE A 45 0.30 2.97 -8.26
CA PHE A 45 -0.53 1.78 -8.15
C PHE A 45 -0.45 1.01 -9.48
N LEU A 46 0.24 -0.12 -9.49
CA LEU A 46 0.52 -0.86 -10.74
C LEU A 46 -0.69 -1.65 -11.20
N HIS A 47 -1.26 -2.47 -10.31
CA HIS A 47 -2.41 -3.32 -10.59
C HIS A 47 -3.14 -3.65 -9.30
N LYS A 48 -4.33 -4.24 -9.42
CA LYS A 48 -5.01 -4.78 -8.25
C LYS A 48 -4.31 -6.09 -7.86
N PRO A 49 -3.83 -6.25 -6.63
CA PRO A 49 -3.10 -7.46 -6.23
C PRO A 49 -3.98 -8.70 -6.28
N ASP A 50 -3.34 -9.79 -6.68
CA ASP A 50 -3.92 -11.12 -6.54
C ASP A 50 -3.61 -11.68 -5.15
N ARG A 51 -4.33 -12.73 -4.75
CA ARG A 51 -4.18 -13.34 -3.41
C ARG A 51 -2.74 -13.78 -3.12
N ALA A 52 -2.03 -14.24 -4.15
CA ALA A 52 -0.64 -14.69 -4.02
C ALA A 52 0.33 -13.54 -3.71
N ASP A 53 -0.05 -12.30 -4.05
CA ASP A 53 0.79 -11.13 -3.80
C ASP A 53 0.70 -10.69 -2.35
N ILE A 54 -0.43 -10.93 -1.68
CA ILE A 54 -0.69 -10.44 -0.31
C ILE A 54 0.14 -11.27 0.68
N PRO A 55 1.17 -10.68 1.32
CA PRO A 55 2.09 -11.40 2.20
C PRO A 55 1.49 -11.68 3.60
N GLU A 56 0.21 -11.35 3.80
CA GLU A 56 -0.50 -11.51 5.07
C GLU A 56 -1.18 -12.88 5.11
N ASN A 57 -0.93 -13.62 6.19
CA ASN A 57 -1.49 -14.95 6.38
C ASN A 57 -2.91 -14.85 6.93
N ILE A 58 -3.84 -14.31 6.12
CA ILE A 58 -5.24 -14.11 6.49
C ILE A 58 -6.00 -15.42 6.30
N LYS A 59 -6.58 -15.95 7.39
CA LYS A 59 -7.50 -17.09 7.36
C LYS A 59 -8.90 -16.63 6.93
N GLU A 60 -9.06 -16.37 5.64
CA GLU A 60 -10.30 -15.88 5.04
C GLU A 60 -11.54 -16.74 5.37
N GLN A 61 -11.38 -18.05 5.58
CA GLN A 61 -12.46 -18.92 6.06
C GLN A 61 -13.12 -18.42 7.34
N LEU A 62 -12.35 -17.87 8.28
CA LEU A 62 -12.88 -17.32 9.54
C LEU A 62 -13.71 -16.06 9.30
N ILE A 63 -13.38 -15.28 8.27
CA ILE A 63 -14.14 -14.08 7.88
C ILE A 63 -15.46 -14.51 7.24
N VAL A 64 -15.43 -15.46 6.31
CA VAL A 64 -16.63 -15.98 5.65
C VAL A 64 -17.57 -16.63 6.67
N GLU A 65 -17.06 -17.45 7.59
CA GLU A 65 -17.86 -18.05 8.67
C GLU A 65 -18.52 -17.01 9.58
N LEU A 66 -17.86 -15.89 9.86
CA LEU A 66 -18.41 -14.81 10.70
C LEU A 66 -19.62 -14.15 10.03
N TYR A 67 -19.53 -13.86 8.73
CA TYR A 67 -20.61 -13.20 7.97
C TYR A 67 -21.69 -14.17 7.47
N SER A 68 -21.42 -15.48 7.47
CA SER A 68 -22.40 -16.52 7.10
C SER A 68 -23.28 -16.98 8.27
N LYS A 69 -23.02 -16.47 9.48
CA LYS A 69 -23.81 -16.76 10.70
C LYS A 69 -24.98 -15.79 10.93
N GLN A 70 -25.31 -14.96 9.95
CA GLN A 70 -26.59 -14.24 9.95
C GLN A 70 -27.71 -15.11 9.38
#